data_AF-A0A6S6UMK4-F1
#
_entry.id   AF-A0A6S6UMK4-F1
#
_cell.length_a   1.000
_cell.length_b   1.000
_cell.length_c   1.000
_cell.angle_alpha   90.00
_cell.angle_beta   90.00
_cell.angle_gamma   90.00
#
_symmetry.space_group_name_H-M   'P 1'
#
loop_
_entity.id
_entity.type
_entity.pdbx_description
1 polymer ?
#
loop_
_entity_poly.entity_id
_entity_poly.type
_entity_poly.pdbx_seq_one_letter_code
_entity_poly.pdbx_strand_id
1 'polypeptide(L)'
;MSLRPGEFGRKLDHLLRMAALIDATSNQSKSLKTLMRFAAAKNLHEQQKVTTAFLAVADAIPTRNLLQLAGHLNSRASLHKERIVFPKGSLQKAIIIPGFDEAIDATLLLNLQQGIRQSLIARFATQDTLGKVWLAPELMHCPLPSQQRSASAGLHNMARGTRLPMTADKDTLRLFVYWKGQDIDLSASFHADDGEMIERVSYTNLKSSKYRAHHSGDITSAPNGASEFIDIDRTYAL
;
A
#
# COMPACT_ATOMS: atom_id res chain seq x y z
N MET A 1 -5.03 12.79 20.82
CA MET A 1 -4.51 11.42 20.55
C MET A 1 -4.17 11.31 19.08
N SER A 2 -2.88 11.39 18.69
CA SER A 2 -2.50 11.21 17.27
C SER A 2 -2.49 9.73 16.91
N LEU A 3 -3.65 9.19 16.53
CA LEU A 3 -3.73 7.85 15.95
C LEU A 3 -2.97 7.87 14.61
N ARG A 4 -2.04 6.92 14.44
CA ARG A 4 -1.30 6.83 13.18
C ARG A 4 -2.30 6.51 12.06
N PRO A 5 -2.20 7.13 10.88
CA PRO A 5 -3.20 6.95 9.82
C PRO A 5 -3.53 5.48 9.49
N GLY A 6 -2.51 4.61 9.41
CA GLY A 6 -2.69 3.17 9.17
C GLY A 6 -3.20 2.34 10.35
N GLU A 7 -3.28 2.91 11.55
CA GLU A 7 -3.88 2.29 12.74
C GLU A 7 -5.41 2.41 12.71
N PHE A 8 -5.92 3.50 12.15
CA PHE A 8 -7.35 3.78 12.08
C PHE A 8 -8.11 2.71 11.28
N GLY A 9 -7.65 2.42 10.05
CA GLY A 9 -8.31 1.42 9.22
C GLY A 9 -8.27 0.01 9.82
N ARG A 10 -7.16 -0.36 10.46
CA ARG A 10 -7.04 -1.65 11.15
C ARG A 10 -7.97 -1.77 12.36
N LYS A 11 -8.20 -0.67 13.09
CA LYS A 11 -9.13 -0.65 14.23
C LYS A 11 -10.57 -0.81 13.78
N LEU A 12 -11.00 -0.07 12.75
CA LEU A 12 -12.35 -0.24 12.19
C LEU A 12 -12.55 -1.67 11.67
N ASP A 13 -11.59 -2.19 10.92
CA ASP A 13 -11.61 -3.55 10.41
C ASP A 13 -11.71 -4.59 11.54
N HIS A 14 -10.93 -4.42 12.61
CA HIS A 14 -11.00 -5.29 13.78
C HIS A 14 -12.37 -5.23 14.46
N LEU A 15 -12.94 -4.04 14.64
CA LEU A 15 -14.28 -3.87 15.21
C LEU A 15 -15.36 -4.58 14.37
N LEU A 16 -15.29 -4.45 13.05
CA LEU A 16 -16.22 -5.13 12.13
C LEU A 16 -16.10 -6.67 12.22
N ARG A 17 -14.89 -7.20 12.41
CA ARG A 17 -14.67 -8.63 12.60
C ARG A 17 -15.21 -9.12 13.96
N MET A 18 -14.95 -8.39 15.03
CA MET A 18 -15.50 -8.72 16.35
C MET A 18 -17.02 -8.67 16.36
N ALA A 19 -17.60 -7.68 15.68
CA ALA A 19 -19.04 -7.59 15.49
C ALA A 19 -19.59 -8.81 14.73
N ALA A 20 -18.90 -9.27 13.67
CA ALA A 20 -19.26 -10.48 12.92
C ALA A 20 -19.35 -11.73 13.82
N LEU A 21 -18.40 -11.88 14.75
CA LEU A 21 -18.37 -13.02 15.67
C LEU A 21 -19.55 -12.97 16.66
N ILE A 22 -19.86 -11.79 17.20
CA ILE A 22 -21.02 -11.61 18.10
C ILE A 22 -22.31 -11.96 17.36
N ASP A 23 -22.40 -11.45 16.14
CA ASP A 23 -23.49 -11.70 15.22
C ASP A 23 -23.69 -13.20 14.91
N ALA A 24 -22.61 -13.94 14.61
CA ALA A 24 -22.65 -15.38 14.37
C ALA A 24 -23.03 -16.19 15.63
N THR A 25 -22.51 -15.81 16.80
CA THR A 25 -22.81 -16.49 18.08
C THR A 25 -24.24 -16.22 18.58
N SER A 26 -24.81 -15.05 18.26
CA SER A 26 -26.20 -14.71 18.58
C SER A 26 -27.22 -15.61 17.85
N ASN A 27 -26.86 -16.11 16.67
CA ASN A 27 -27.68 -17.05 15.89
C ASN A 27 -27.59 -18.50 16.39
N GLN A 28 -26.54 -18.88 17.13
CA GLN A 28 -26.31 -20.28 17.52
C GLN A 28 -26.75 -20.64 18.94
N SER A 29 -27.02 -19.68 19.84
CA SER A 29 -27.27 -20.00 21.26
C SER A 29 -28.68 -19.69 21.76
N LYS A 30 -29.47 -20.75 22.01
CA LYS A 30 -30.65 -20.69 22.89
C LYS A 30 -30.27 -20.60 24.39
N SER A 31 -29.02 -20.90 24.77
CA SER A 31 -28.59 -21.09 26.17
C SER A 31 -27.81 -19.89 26.76
N LEU A 32 -27.16 -19.06 25.94
CA LEU A 32 -26.41 -17.87 26.40
C LEU A 32 -27.23 -16.58 26.49
N LYS A 33 -28.52 -16.62 26.11
CA LYS A 33 -29.42 -15.46 26.18
C LYS A 33 -29.59 -14.89 27.60
N THR A 34 -29.29 -15.66 28.64
CA THR A 34 -29.45 -15.23 30.03
C THR A 34 -28.31 -14.32 30.52
N LEU A 35 -27.11 -14.37 29.90
CA LEU A 35 -25.96 -13.56 30.35
C LEU A 35 -25.81 -12.21 29.60
N MET A 36 -26.50 -12.01 28.47
CA MET A 36 -26.39 -10.80 27.64
C MET A 36 -27.70 -10.00 27.56
N ARG A 37 -28.34 -9.72 28.70
CA ARG A 37 -29.58 -8.92 28.81
C ARG A 37 -29.36 -7.40 28.99
N PHE A 38 -28.37 -6.80 28.32
CA PHE A 38 -28.17 -5.34 28.38
C PHE A 38 -28.34 -4.58 27.07
N ALA A 39 -28.80 -5.22 25.99
CA ALA A 39 -29.05 -4.51 24.73
C ALA A 39 -30.31 -5.01 24.02
N ALA A 40 -31.46 -4.85 24.65
CA ALA A 40 -32.74 -4.93 23.96
C ALA A 40 -32.99 -3.61 23.20
N ALA A 41 -32.45 -3.49 21.98
CA ALA A 41 -32.84 -2.48 21.01
C ALA A 41 -32.73 -3.07 19.60
N LYS A 42 -33.88 -3.14 18.90
CA LYS A 42 -34.13 -3.45 17.47
C LYS A 42 -33.05 -4.30 16.76
N ASN A 43 -33.43 -5.49 16.31
CA ASN A 43 -32.68 -6.42 15.44
C ASN A 43 -31.83 -5.73 14.35
N LEU A 44 -30.67 -5.21 14.74
CA LEU A 44 -29.65 -4.67 13.88
C LEU A 44 -28.40 -5.43 14.26
N HIS A 45 -27.88 -6.19 13.30
CA HIS A 45 -26.61 -6.90 13.40
C HIS A 45 -25.53 -5.94 13.94
N GLU A 46 -24.67 -6.39 14.84
CA GLU A 46 -23.60 -5.58 15.42
C GLU A 46 -22.72 -4.95 14.33
N GLN A 47 -22.44 -5.66 13.24
CA GLN A 47 -21.68 -5.09 12.12
C GLN A 47 -22.39 -3.88 11.49
N GLN A 48 -23.72 -3.92 11.39
CA GLN A 48 -24.53 -2.82 10.87
C GLN A 48 -24.54 -1.63 11.84
N LYS A 49 -24.50 -1.88 13.16
CA LYS A 49 -24.36 -0.81 14.17
C LYS A 49 -23.01 -0.10 14.01
N VAL A 50 -21.91 -0.85 13.91
CA VAL A 50 -20.57 -0.29 13.69
C VAL A 50 -20.52 0.50 12.38
N THR A 51 -21.07 -0.04 11.30
CA THR A 51 -21.12 0.63 9.99
C THR A 51 -21.89 1.94 10.05
N THR A 52 -23.08 1.94 10.65
CA THR A 52 -23.92 3.14 10.81
C THR A 52 -23.21 4.20 11.64
N ALA A 53 -22.64 3.81 12.77
CA ALA A 53 -21.94 4.72 13.68
C ALA A 53 -20.71 5.35 13.01
N PHE A 54 -19.94 4.56 12.25
CA PHE A 54 -18.80 5.06 11.49
C PHE A 54 -19.22 6.09 10.44
N LEU A 55 -20.25 5.77 9.64
CA LEU A 55 -20.71 6.66 8.57
C LEU A 55 -21.27 7.98 9.11
N ALA A 56 -21.88 7.97 10.30
CA ALA A 56 -22.38 9.16 10.97
C ALA A 56 -21.29 10.17 11.36
N VAL A 57 -20.01 9.76 11.41
CA VAL A 57 -18.88 10.64 11.76
C VAL A 57 -17.83 10.74 10.65
N ALA A 58 -18.13 10.21 9.46
CA ALA A 58 -17.16 10.13 8.37
C ALA A 58 -16.64 11.51 7.93
N ASP A 59 -17.52 12.51 7.96
CA ASP A 59 -17.24 13.92 7.65
C ASP A 59 -16.26 14.60 8.62
N ALA A 60 -16.16 14.14 9.86
CA ALA A 60 -15.19 14.62 10.85
C ALA A 60 -13.80 13.97 10.69
N ILE A 61 -13.67 12.90 9.91
CA ILE A 61 -12.42 12.16 9.76
C ILE A 61 -11.50 12.87 8.74
N PRO A 62 -10.21 13.09 9.06
CA PRO A 62 -9.26 13.69 8.11
C PRO A 62 -9.22 12.97 6.76
N THR A 63 -9.16 13.72 5.65
CA THR A 63 -9.18 13.23 4.26
C THR A 63 -8.18 12.09 4.03
N ARG A 64 -6.96 12.26 4.54
CA ARG A 64 -5.91 11.26 4.43
C ARG A 64 -6.32 9.90 5.03
N ASN A 65 -6.98 9.91 6.18
CA ASN A 65 -7.39 8.68 6.87
C ASN A 65 -8.52 8.00 6.11
N LEU A 66 -9.47 8.76 5.56
CA LEU A 66 -10.55 8.23 4.71
C LEU A 66 -10.00 7.61 3.42
N LEU A 67 -9.05 8.26 2.74
CA LEU A 67 -8.41 7.72 1.53
C LEU A 67 -7.65 6.42 1.81
N GLN A 68 -6.92 6.36 2.93
CA GLN A 68 -6.24 5.14 3.35
C GLN A 68 -7.23 4.02 3.69
N LEU A 69 -8.32 4.36 4.38
CA LEU A 69 -9.36 3.40 4.69
C LEU A 69 -10.06 2.88 3.43
N ALA A 70 -10.37 3.76 2.46
CA ALA A 70 -10.93 3.34 1.18
C ALA A 70 -10.01 2.33 0.46
N GLY A 71 -8.70 2.61 0.41
CA GLY A 71 -7.72 1.66 -0.13
C GLY A 71 -7.69 0.33 0.64
N HIS A 72 -7.75 0.38 1.97
CA HIS A 72 -7.82 -0.82 2.81
C HIS A 72 -9.07 -1.66 2.55
N LEU A 73 -10.26 -1.04 2.51
CA LEU A 73 -11.53 -1.72 2.27
C LEU A 73 -11.61 -2.32 0.86
N ASN A 74 -11.04 -1.66 -0.15
CA ASN A 74 -10.95 -2.23 -1.49
C ASN A 74 -10.12 -3.52 -1.52
N SER A 75 -9.03 -3.59 -0.75
CA SER A 75 -8.26 -4.84 -0.61
C SER A 75 -9.00 -5.92 0.19
N ARG A 76 -9.96 -5.54 1.04
CA ARG A 76 -10.80 -6.47 1.81
C ARG A 76 -11.94 -7.09 1.01
N ALA A 77 -12.34 -6.47 -0.10
CA ALA A 77 -13.31 -7.06 -1.02
C ALA A 77 -12.76 -8.33 -1.70
N SER A 78 -11.44 -8.51 -1.70
CA SER A 78 -10.77 -9.68 -2.25
C SER A 78 -10.33 -10.64 -1.14
N LEU A 79 -10.73 -11.90 -1.25
CA LEU A 79 -10.28 -12.97 -0.35
C LEU A 79 -8.81 -13.30 -0.64
N HIS A 80 -7.92 -12.84 0.24
CA HIS A 80 -6.50 -13.18 0.19
C HIS A 80 -6.19 -14.19 1.31
N LYS A 81 -5.68 -15.37 0.94
CA LYS A 81 -5.22 -16.41 1.89
C LYS A 81 -4.01 -15.95 2.71
N GLU A 82 -3.22 -15.04 2.15
CA GLU A 82 -1.97 -14.55 2.71
C GLU A 82 -1.86 -13.05 2.51
N ARG A 83 -1.12 -12.37 3.39
CA ARG A 83 -0.82 -10.95 3.30
C ARG A 83 0.64 -10.71 3.58
N ILE A 84 1.23 -9.78 2.82
CA ILE A 84 2.59 -9.31 3.06
C ILE A 84 2.54 -8.12 4.00
N VAL A 85 3.30 -8.17 5.09
CA VAL A 85 3.47 -7.05 6.02
C VAL A 85 4.95 -6.73 6.24
N PHE A 86 5.23 -5.47 6.53
CA PHE A 86 6.57 -4.99 6.89
C PHE A 86 6.58 -4.67 8.39
N PRO A 87 7.35 -5.40 9.22
CA PRO A 87 7.44 -5.13 10.65
C PRO A 87 7.92 -3.70 10.91
N LYS A 88 7.40 -3.10 11.98
CA LYS A 88 7.78 -1.75 12.40
C LYS A 88 9.30 -1.70 12.64
N GLY A 89 9.98 -0.75 11.99
CA GLY A 89 11.43 -0.58 12.10
C GLY A 89 12.25 -1.41 11.11
N SER A 90 11.62 -2.27 10.31
CA SER A 90 12.31 -3.07 9.31
C SER A 90 11.57 -3.00 7.97
N LEU A 91 11.90 -1.98 7.16
CA LEU A 91 11.29 -1.78 5.84
C LEU A 91 11.80 -2.77 4.78
N GLN A 92 12.91 -3.45 5.06
CA GLN A 92 13.53 -4.42 4.16
C GLN A 92 13.01 -5.85 4.37
N LYS A 93 12.36 -6.11 5.51
CA LYS A 93 11.85 -7.44 5.85
C LYS A 93 10.36 -7.53 5.53
N ALA A 94 10.03 -8.07 4.36
CA ALA A 94 8.68 -8.53 4.07
C ALA A 94 8.44 -9.86 4.80
N ILE A 95 7.32 -9.99 5.50
CA ILE A 95 6.86 -11.27 6.06
C ILE A 95 5.48 -11.60 5.50
N ILE A 96 5.28 -12.88 5.20
CA ILE A 96 3.98 -13.41 4.82
C ILE A 96 3.27 -13.83 6.10
N ILE A 97 2.06 -13.34 6.29
CA ILE A 97 1.17 -13.74 7.39
C ILE A 97 -0.14 -14.27 6.81
N PRO A 98 -0.88 -15.10 7.58
CA PRO A 98 -2.22 -15.48 7.19
C PRO A 98 -3.09 -14.27 6.84
N GLY A 99 -3.98 -14.52 5.89
CA GLY A 99 -4.99 -13.59 5.40
C GLY A 99 -5.99 -13.16 6.45
N PHE A 100 -7.22 -12.95 6.03
CA PHE A 100 -8.33 -12.77 6.96
C PHE A 100 -9.31 -13.92 6.75
N ASP A 101 -9.61 -14.65 7.82
CA ASP A 101 -10.57 -15.76 7.77
C ASP A 101 -12.03 -15.26 7.84
N GLU A 102 -12.23 -14.04 8.34
CA GLU A 102 -13.54 -13.47 8.65
C GLU A 102 -13.95 -12.42 7.60
N ALA A 103 -14.99 -12.72 6.85
CA ALA A 103 -15.58 -11.80 5.88
C ALA A 103 -16.35 -10.67 6.60
N ILE A 104 -16.19 -9.44 6.11
CA ILE A 104 -17.16 -8.37 6.36
C ILE A 104 -18.35 -8.67 5.45
N ASP A 105 -19.58 -8.53 5.94
CA ASP A 105 -20.76 -8.66 5.07
C ASP A 105 -20.61 -7.78 3.81
N ALA A 106 -20.87 -8.37 2.65
CA ALA A 106 -20.60 -7.71 1.36
C ALA A 106 -21.42 -6.43 1.19
N THR A 107 -22.66 -6.41 1.70
CA THR A 107 -23.54 -5.23 1.64
C THR A 107 -22.99 -4.13 2.53
N LEU A 108 -22.54 -4.47 3.74
CA LEU A 108 -21.92 -3.52 4.66
C LEU A 108 -20.60 -2.94 4.11
N LEU A 109 -19.78 -3.79 3.49
CA LEU A 109 -18.55 -3.34 2.85
C LEU A 109 -18.82 -2.33 1.73
N LEU A 110 -19.80 -2.61 0.86
CA LEU A 110 -20.23 -1.68 -0.19
C LEU A 110 -20.76 -0.37 0.40
N ASN A 111 -21.56 -0.44 1.47
CA ASN A 111 -22.08 0.74 2.15
C ASN A 111 -20.95 1.61 2.73
N LEU A 112 -19.93 0.99 3.33
CA LEU A 112 -18.75 1.70 3.83
C LEU A 112 -17.98 2.38 2.69
N GLN A 113 -17.72 1.66 1.60
CA GLN A 113 -17.01 2.18 0.43
C GLN A 113 -17.75 3.38 -0.18
N GLN A 114 -19.06 3.26 -0.38
CA GLN A 114 -19.89 4.32 -0.94
C GLN A 114 -19.98 5.53 0.00
N GLY A 115 -20.21 5.31 1.29
CA GLY A 115 -20.31 6.39 2.27
C GLY A 115 -19.01 7.18 2.43
N ILE A 116 -17.86 6.50 2.44
CA ILE A 116 -16.54 7.18 2.43
C ILE A 116 -16.36 8.00 1.15
N ARG A 117 -16.71 7.44 -0.02
CA ARG A 117 -16.63 8.14 -1.30
C ARG A 117 -17.51 9.38 -1.32
N GLN A 118 -18.76 9.27 -0.86
CA GLN A 118 -19.71 10.39 -0.80
C GLN A 118 -19.21 11.49 0.14
N SER A 119 -18.70 11.13 1.32
CA SER A 119 -18.11 12.09 2.26
C SER A 119 -16.93 12.84 1.66
N LEU A 120 -16.03 12.15 0.95
CA LEU A 120 -14.90 12.77 0.24
C LEU A 120 -15.38 13.69 -0.90
N ILE A 121 -16.34 13.25 -1.72
CA ILE A 121 -16.90 14.07 -2.81
C ILE A 121 -17.55 15.34 -2.25
N ALA A 122 -18.40 15.20 -1.23
CA ALA A 122 -19.07 16.34 -0.60
C ALA A 122 -18.06 17.34 -0.02
N ARG A 123 -16.99 16.85 0.60
CA ARG A 123 -15.91 17.68 1.12
C ARG A 123 -15.15 18.42 0.03
N PHE A 124 -14.80 17.75 -1.07
CA PHE A 124 -14.04 18.40 -2.15
C PHE A 124 -14.90 19.36 -2.98
N ALA A 125 -16.22 19.15 -3.03
CA ALA A 125 -17.15 20.05 -3.70
C ALA A 125 -17.24 21.45 -3.05
N THR A 126 -16.80 21.61 -1.80
CA THR A 126 -16.77 22.92 -1.12
C THR A 126 -15.47 23.70 -1.31
N GLN A 127 -14.47 23.11 -1.98
CA GLN A 127 -13.19 23.76 -2.24
C GLN A 127 -13.28 24.68 -3.46
N ASP A 128 -12.32 25.60 -3.59
CA ASP A 128 -12.20 26.44 -4.77
C ASP A 128 -12.09 25.61 -6.05
N THR A 129 -12.74 26.10 -7.12
CA THR A 129 -12.69 25.42 -8.41
C THR A 129 -11.29 25.45 -9.00
N LEU A 130 -10.85 24.33 -9.55
CA LEU A 130 -9.62 24.25 -10.33
C LEU A 130 -9.80 24.77 -11.78
N GLY A 131 -11.03 25.14 -12.17
CA GLY A 131 -11.36 25.55 -13.54
C GLY A 131 -11.32 24.39 -14.53
N LYS A 132 -10.87 24.65 -15.77
CA LYS A 132 -10.69 23.61 -16.79
C LYS A 132 -9.39 22.86 -16.52
N VAL A 133 -9.51 21.64 -16.01
CA VAL A 133 -8.38 20.75 -15.75
C VAL A 133 -8.37 19.60 -16.75
N TRP A 134 -7.17 19.24 -17.22
CA TRP A 134 -6.95 17.99 -17.94
C TRP A 134 -6.25 17.01 -17.00
N LEU A 135 -6.84 15.83 -16.84
CA LEU A 135 -6.24 14.74 -16.07
C LEU A 135 -5.53 13.81 -17.03
N ALA A 136 -4.21 13.73 -16.88
CA ALA A 136 -3.39 12.82 -17.65
C ALA A 136 -3.82 11.36 -17.37
N PRO A 137 -4.14 10.54 -18.38
CA PRO A 137 -4.56 9.15 -18.19
C PRO A 137 -3.60 8.33 -17.31
N GLU A 138 -2.30 8.64 -17.38
CA GLU A 138 -1.24 7.99 -16.63
C GLU A 138 -1.39 8.16 -15.11
N LEU A 139 -2.07 9.22 -14.66
CA LEU A 139 -2.34 9.45 -13.23
C LEU A 139 -3.28 8.39 -12.63
N MET A 140 -4.07 7.70 -13.46
CA MET A 140 -4.92 6.58 -13.01
C MET A 140 -4.11 5.41 -12.45
N HIS A 141 -2.84 5.30 -12.85
CA HIS A 141 -1.93 4.25 -12.41
C HIS A 141 -0.95 4.72 -11.33
N CYS A 142 -1.04 5.98 -10.90
CA CYS A 142 -0.23 6.52 -9.82
C CYS A 142 -0.90 6.23 -8.46
N PRO A 143 -0.29 5.44 -7.57
CA PRO A 143 -0.87 5.18 -6.27
C PRO A 143 -0.91 6.46 -5.44
N LEU A 144 -2.03 6.70 -4.76
CA LEU A 144 -2.17 7.83 -3.84
C LEU A 144 -1.13 7.69 -2.69
N PRO A 145 -0.25 8.68 -2.50
CA PRO A 145 0.80 8.59 -1.51
C PRO A 145 0.22 8.58 -0.09
N SER A 146 0.17 7.41 0.53
CA SER A 146 -0.39 7.24 1.88
C SER A 146 0.60 7.68 2.97
N GLN A 147 1.90 7.52 2.74
CA GLN A 147 2.99 7.97 3.61
C GLN A 147 4.22 8.32 2.76
N GLN A 148 4.73 9.54 2.88
CA GLN A 148 5.96 10.00 2.21
C GLN A 148 7.13 10.15 3.21
N ARG A 149 7.19 9.29 4.23
CA ARG A 149 8.27 9.36 5.25
C ARG A 149 9.64 8.96 4.71
N SER A 150 9.66 8.27 3.57
CA SER A 150 10.87 7.78 2.91
C SER A 150 11.08 8.44 1.54
N ALA A 151 10.32 9.49 1.23
CA ALA A 151 10.58 10.28 0.04
C ALA A 151 11.86 11.09 0.29
N SER A 152 12.94 10.78 -0.41
CA SER A 152 14.11 11.64 -0.47
C SER A 152 13.77 12.90 -1.26
N ALA A 153 14.46 14.01 -1.00
CA ALA A 153 14.35 15.19 -1.85
C ALA A 153 14.98 14.86 -3.22
N GLY A 154 14.17 14.39 -4.17
CA GLY A 154 14.55 14.21 -5.56
C GLY A 154 13.93 15.28 -6.45
N LEU A 155 14.45 15.43 -7.67
CA LEU A 155 13.90 16.34 -8.70
C LEU A 155 12.44 16.00 -9.02
N HIS A 156 12.08 14.70 -8.94
CA HIS A 156 10.74 14.19 -9.11
C HIS A 156 10.42 13.15 -8.02
N ASN A 157 9.45 13.46 -7.16
CA ASN A 157 8.97 12.53 -6.15
C ASN A 157 7.88 11.63 -6.72
N MET A 158 8.13 10.33 -6.75
CA MET A 158 7.17 9.33 -7.20
C MET A 158 6.68 8.48 -6.02
N ALA A 159 5.39 8.16 -6.01
CA ALA A 159 4.83 7.27 -5.01
C ALA A 159 5.35 5.84 -5.24
N ARG A 160 5.67 5.13 -4.16
CA ARG A 160 6.07 3.72 -4.24
C ARG A 160 4.96 2.90 -4.92
N GLY A 161 5.34 2.06 -5.88
CA GLY A 161 4.40 1.25 -6.66
C GLY A 161 3.88 1.93 -7.93
N THR A 162 4.32 3.16 -8.23
CA THR A 162 4.03 3.77 -9.54
C THR A 162 4.68 2.93 -10.63
N ARG A 163 3.92 2.63 -11.68
CA ARG A 163 4.41 1.98 -12.90
C ARG A 163 4.74 3.06 -13.91
N LEU A 164 5.99 3.13 -14.32
CA LEU A 164 6.41 4.03 -15.39
C LEU A 164 6.36 3.28 -16.71
N PRO A 165 5.74 3.84 -17.76
CA PRO A 165 5.86 3.27 -19.08
C PRO A 165 7.32 3.35 -19.52
N MET A 166 7.88 2.23 -19.96
CA MET A 166 9.15 2.26 -20.66
C MET A 166 8.87 2.71 -22.09
N THR A 167 9.25 3.94 -22.41
CA THR A 167 9.01 4.52 -23.73
C THR A 167 9.84 3.79 -24.80
N ALA A 168 9.29 3.64 -26.01
CA ALA A 168 9.92 2.85 -27.08
C ALA A 168 11.29 3.39 -27.50
N ASP A 169 11.55 4.67 -27.29
CA ASP A 169 12.75 5.43 -27.63
C ASP A 169 13.90 5.28 -26.62
N LYS A 170 13.71 4.53 -25.52
CA LYS A 170 14.74 4.34 -24.50
C LYS A 170 15.07 2.85 -24.34
N ASP A 171 16.29 2.50 -24.74
CA ASP A 171 16.77 1.12 -24.71
C ASP A 171 17.59 0.77 -23.47
N THR A 172 17.91 1.74 -22.62
CA THR A 172 18.76 1.53 -21.44
C THR A 172 18.09 2.01 -20.15
N LEU A 173 18.00 1.10 -19.19
CA LEU A 173 17.71 1.43 -17.79
C LEU A 173 19.02 1.65 -17.05
N ARG A 174 19.26 2.88 -16.58
CA ARG A 174 20.41 3.24 -15.75
C ARG A 174 20.02 3.38 -14.29
N LEU A 175 20.47 2.45 -13.47
CA LEU A 175 20.44 2.55 -12.01
C LEU A 175 21.69 3.31 -11.57
N PHE A 176 21.58 4.10 -10.51
CA PHE A 176 22.73 4.82 -9.99
C PHE A 176 22.63 5.06 -8.50
N VAL A 177 23.78 5.22 -7.87
CA VAL A 177 23.93 5.73 -6.52
C VAL A 177 25.00 6.80 -6.50
N TYR A 178 24.84 7.80 -5.64
CA TYR A 178 25.86 8.79 -5.30
C TYR A 178 26.01 8.81 -3.79
N TRP A 179 27.25 8.82 -3.31
CA TRP A 179 27.54 8.89 -1.88
C TRP A 179 28.82 9.69 -1.63
N LYS A 180 28.96 10.20 -0.40
CA LYS A 180 30.15 10.87 0.09
C LYS A 180 30.48 10.32 1.47
N GLY A 181 31.74 9.93 1.69
CA GLY A 181 32.19 9.33 2.93
C GLY A 181 32.06 7.81 2.93
N GLN A 182 31.08 7.28 3.67
CA GLN A 182 30.94 5.83 3.88
C GLN A 182 30.60 5.10 2.59
N ASP A 183 31.29 3.98 2.37
CA ASP A 183 31.13 3.10 1.22
C ASP A 183 29.68 2.57 1.08
N ILE A 184 29.17 2.59 -0.15
CA ILE A 184 27.84 2.11 -0.52
C ILE A 184 27.94 1.31 -1.81
N ASP A 185 27.58 0.02 -1.74
CA ASP A 185 27.54 -0.85 -2.91
C ASP A 185 26.27 -0.66 -3.75
N LEU A 186 26.44 -0.61 -5.08
CA LEU A 186 25.34 -0.79 -6.02
C LEU A 186 25.27 -2.26 -6.49
N SER A 187 24.07 -2.83 -6.52
CA SER A 187 23.85 -4.15 -7.12
C SER A 187 22.46 -4.27 -7.74
N ALA A 188 22.34 -5.15 -8.73
CA ALA A 188 21.09 -5.50 -9.38
C ALA A 188 20.96 -7.03 -9.44
N SER A 189 19.82 -7.55 -8.99
CA SER A 189 19.44 -8.96 -9.12
C SER A 189 18.33 -9.12 -10.15
N PHE A 190 18.49 -10.13 -11.00
CA PHE A 190 17.50 -10.53 -11.99
C PHE A 190 16.75 -11.73 -11.44
N HIS A 191 15.43 -11.77 -11.64
CA HIS A 191 14.57 -12.82 -11.11
C HIS A 191 13.68 -13.39 -12.22
N ALA A 192 13.40 -14.69 -12.15
CA ALA A 192 12.41 -15.35 -12.98
C ALA A 192 10.98 -15.01 -12.49
N ASP A 193 9.97 -15.43 -13.27
CA ASP A 193 8.55 -15.16 -12.97
C ASP A 193 8.08 -15.78 -11.64
N ASP A 194 8.73 -16.85 -11.19
CA ASP A 194 8.49 -17.50 -9.90
C ASP A 194 9.27 -16.85 -8.73
N GLY A 195 10.08 -15.83 -9.02
CA GLY A 195 10.89 -15.09 -8.06
C GLY A 195 12.28 -15.67 -7.81
N GLU A 196 12.66 -16.78 -8.45
CA GLU A 196 14.02 -17.32 -8.33
C GLU A 196 15.05 -16.31 -8.87
N MET A 197 16.14 -16.07 -8.12
CA MET A 197 17.22 -15.20 -8.58
C MET A 197 18.05 -15.94 -9.64
N ILE A 198 18.02 -15.44 -10.88
CA ILE A 198 18.71 -16.07 -12.02
C ILE A 198 20.10 -15.49 -12.27
N GLU A 199 20.32 -14.22 -11.95
CA GLU A 199 21.63 -13.58 -12.13
C GLU A 199 21.78 -12.34 -11.23
N ARG A 200 23.02 -11.90 -11.01
CA ARG A 200 23.34 -10.67 -10.27
C ARG A 200 24.48 -9.92 -10.92
N VAL A 201 24.33 -8.60 -11.03
CA VAL A 201 25.38 -7.66 -11.39
C VAL A 201 25.72 -6.81 -10.16
N SER A 202 27.01 -6.73 -9.82
CA SER A 202 27.55 -6.09 -8.60
C SER A 202 29.07 -5.98 -8.68
N TYR A 203 29.72 -5.44 -7.65
CA TYR A 203 31.19 -5.40 -7.55
C TYR A 203 31.89 -6.77 -7.77
N THR A 204 31.28 -7.89 -7.34
CA THR A 204 31.84 -9.24 -7.56
C THR A 204 31.60 -9.81 -8.97
N ASN A 205 30.67 -9.23 -9.73
CA ASN A 205 30.31 -9.68 -11.07
C ASN A 205 29.82 -8.47 -11.88
N LEU A 206 30.75 -7.79 -12.53
CA LEU A 206 30.50 -6.47 -13.12
C LEU A 206 29.63 -6.49 -14.38
N LYS A 207 29.33 -7.66 -14.94
CA LYS A 207 28.56 -7.73 -16.19
C LYS A 207 27.72 -9.00 -16.30
N SER A 208 26.62 -8.87 -17.03
CA SER A 208 25.83 -9.98 -17.55
C SER A 208 25.81 -9.91 -19.07
N SER A 209 26.37 -10.93 -19.74
CA SER A 209 26.25 -11.04 -21.20
C SER A 209 24.81 -11.36 -21.62
N LYS A 210 24.08 -12.12 -20.81
CA LYS A 210 22.70 -12.57 -21.10
C LYS A 210 21.71 -11.41 -21.07
N TYR A 211 21.79 -10.57 -20.05
CA TYR A 211 20.91 -9.42 -19.84
C TYR A 211 21.51 -8.10 -20.33
N ARG A 212 22.67 -8.16 -21.00
CA ARG A 212 23.47 -6.99 -21.46
C ARG A 212 23.58 -5.90 -20.38
N ALA A 213 23.86 -6.33 -19.15
CA ALA A 213 23.96 -5.45 -18.01
C ALA A 213 25.42 -5.18 -17.63
N HIS A 214 25.75 -3.95 -17.25
CA HIS A 214 27.11 -3.52 -16.95
C HIS A 214 27.17 -2.61 -15.72
N HIS A 215 28.01 -2.98 -14.76
CA HIS A 215 28.40 -2.16 -13.63
C HIS A 215 29.57 -1.26 -14.01
N SER A 216 29.59 -0.01 -13.55
CA SER A 216 30.65 0.96 -13.85
C SER A 216 32.00 0.67 -13.19
N GLY A 217 32.14 -0.44 -12.46
CA GLY A 217 33.23 -0.69 -11.51
C GLY A 217 32.82 -0.37 -10.07
N ASP A 218 33.73 -0.68 -9.14
CA ASP A 218 33.53 -0.60 -7.69
C ASP A 218 34.44 0.50 -7.11
N ILE A 219 33.85 1.50 -6.45
CA ILE A 219 34.54 2.62 -5.82
C ILE A 219 34.40 2.48 -4.31
N THR A 220 35.49 2.22 -3.61
CA THR A 220 35.44 2.01 -2.15
C THR A 220 35.80 3.26 -1.32
N SER A 221 36.11 4.39 -1.98
CA SER A 221 36.51 5.64 -1.31
C SER A 221 35.95 6.88 -2.00
N ALA A 222 35.14 7.67 -1.27
CA ALA A 222 34.43 8.82 -1.80
C ALA A 222 34.58 10.10 -0.93
N PRO A 223 35.80 10.60 -0.65
CA PRO A 223 35.99 11.80 0.18
C PRO A 223 35.37 13.06 -0.43
N ASN A 224 35.34 13.15 -1.77
CA ASN A 224 34.73 14.24 -2.53
C ASN A 224 33.40 13.84 -3.18
N GLY A 225 32.88 12.66 -2.83
CA GLY A 225 31.75 12.03 -3.47
C GLY A 225 32.16 11.09 -4.61
N ALA A 226 31.34 10.05 -4.83
CA ALA A 226 31.49 9.08 -5.89
C ALA A 226 30.12 8.68 -6.42
N SER A 227 30.08 8.21 -7.66
CA SER A 227 28.87 7.66 -8.27
C SER A 227 29.18 6.33 -8.92
N GLU A 228 28.24 5.40 -8.77
CA GLU A 228 28.22 4.11 -9.45
C GLU A 228 26.96 3.98 -10.27
N PHE A 229 27.07 3.19 -11.34
CA PHE A 229 26.02 2.99 -12.32
C PHE A 229 25.90 1.50 -12.66
N ILE A 230 24.66 1.06 -12.86
CA ILE A 230 24.35 -0.20 -13.54
C ILE A 230 23.46 0.14 -14.74
N ASP A 231 23.96 -0.16 -15.94
CA ASP A 231 23.20 -0.06 -17.17
C ASP A 231 22.65 -1.41 -17.56
N ILE A 232 21.38 -1.45 -17.97
CA ILE A 232 20.68 -2.67 -18.40
C ILE A 232 19.99 -2.37 -19.73
N ASP A 233 20.25 -3.19 -20.74
CA ASP A 233 19.51 -3.14 -22.01
C ASP A 233 18.09 -3.68 -21.80
N ARG A 234 17.09 -2.86 -22.11
CA ARG A 234 15.68 -3.22 -21.96
C ARG A 234 15.35 -4.51 -22.73
N THR A 235 15.84 -4.65 -23.95
CA THR A 235 15.45 -5.71 -24.90
C THR A 235 15.77 -7.12 -24.39
N TYR A 236 16.70 -7.22 -23.45
CA TYR A 236 17.20 -8.50 -22.94
C TYR A 236 16.75 -8.80 -21.52
N ALA A 237 16.29 -7.79 -20.78
CA ALA A 237 15.98 -7.89 -19.36
C ALA A 237 14.49 -7.78 -19.02
N LEU A 238 13.65 -7.34 -19.97
CA LEU A 238 12.22 -7.07 -19.81
C LEU A 238 11.43 -7.50 -21.05
#